data_AF-A0A558AQ36-F1
#
_entry.id   AF-A0A558AQ36-F1
#
_cell.length_a   1.000
_cell.length_b   1.000
_cell.length_c   1.000
_cell.angle_alpha   90.00
_cell.angle_beta   90.00
_cell.angle_gamma   90.00
#
_symmetry.space_group_name_H-M   'P 1'
#
loop_
_entity.id
_entity.type
_entity.pdbx_description
1 polymer ?
#
loop_
_entity_poly.entity_id
_entity_poly.type
_entity_poly.pdbx_seq_one_letter_code
_entity_poly.pdbx_strand_id
1 'polypeptide(L)'
;VHGDWWTIWHHTDTFSLDYLAEFCPDAELAAYSRRSRKEVGGLGRNVTVFDNVREWAYSAVREFWRPNGYEAWADAVRAACESANAFGREQGGPLPVSEIKATAKSIARWVWNRFTPAGFSQVQAHRGAKGGKVSKGGGRPRNSGRADELLPEVLRLKAMGYTNRDIAEDLKISAGSVSNYLRRERE
;
A
#
# COMPACT_ATOMS: atom_id res chain seq x y z
N VAL A 1 -5.36 -23.35 43.73
CA VAL A 1 -6.71 -22.89 43.33
C VAL A 1 -6.81 -21.43 43.74
N HIS A 2 -7.21 -20.53 42.83
CA HIS A 2 -7.31 -19.10 43.13
C HIS A 2 -8.64 -18.81 43.83
N GLY A 3 -8.68 -17.86 44.78
CA GLY A 3 -9.89 -17.60 45.60
C GLY A 3 -11.12 -17.20 44.78
N ASP A 4 -10.92 -16.49 43.68
CA ASP A 4 -12.01 -16.00 42.82
C ASP A 4 -12.34 -16.90 41.62
N TRP A 5 -11.63 -18.02 41.43
CA TRP A 5 -11.81 -18.88 40.25
C TRP A 5 -11.70 -20.36 40.59
N TRP A 6 -12.74 -21.11 40.22
CA TRP A 6 -12.74 -22.56 40.32
C TRP A 6 -12.42 -23.19 38.96
N THR A 7 -11.28 -23.86 38.86
CA THR A 7 -10.93 -24.64 37.67
C THR A 7 -11.59 -26.00 37.73
N ILE A 8 -12.49 -26.28 36.78
CA ILE A 8 -13.11 -27.59 36.60
C ILE A 8 -12.44 -28.25 35.38
N TRP A 9 -11.83 -29.41 35.60
CA TRP A 9 -11.30 -30.24 34.52
C TRP A 9 -12.40 -31.21 34.07
N HIS A 10 -12.90 -31.04 32.85
CA HIS A 10 -13.97 -31.90 32.33
C HIS A 10 -13.45 -33.24 31.79
N HIS A 11 -12.19 -33.30 31.37
CA HIS A 11 -11.57 -34.47 30.77
C HIS A 11 -10.14 -34.62 31.31
N THR A 12 -9.74 -35.86 31.61
CA THR A 12 -8.39 -36.20 32.08
C THR A 12 -7.53 -36.82 30.99
N ASP A 13 -8.16 -37.28 29.89
CA ASP A 13 -7.50 -37.97 28.80
C ASP A 13 -7.12 -37.01 27.66
N THR A 14 -6.12 -37.39 26.87
CA THR A 14 -5.70 -36.64 25.70
C THR A 14 -6.60 -36.96 24.50
N PHE A 15 -6.95 -35.93 23.74
CA PHE A 15 -7.67 -36.10 22.47
C PHE A 15 -6.68 -36.23 21.32
N SER A 16 -6.95 -37.14 20.38
CA SER A 16 -6.20 -37.16 19.12
C SER A 16 -6.56 -35.94 18.28
N LEU A 17 -5.64 -35.50 17.43
CA LEU A 17 -5.90 -34.41 16.49
C LEU A 17 -7.05 -34.75 15.54
N ASP A 18 -7.12 -36.00 15.09
CA ASP A 18 -8.19 -36.46 14.20
C ASP A 18 -9.57 -36.34 14.85
N TYR A 19 -9.71 -36.73 16.12
CA TYR A 19 -10.96 -36.58 16.87
C TYR A 19 -11.37 -35.11 17.01
N LEU A 20 -10.42 -34.23 17.36
CA LEU A 20 -10.71 -32.80 17.47
C LEU A 20 -11.11 -32.16 16.14
N ALA A 21 -10.56 -32.65 15.03
CA ALA A 21 -10.87 -32.15 13.69
C ALA A 21 -12.33 -32.44 13.27
N GLU A 22 -12.96 -33.51 13.76
CA GLU A 22 -14.37 -33.81 13.48
C GLU A 22 -15.33 -32.69 13.94
N PHE A 23 -14.93 -31.95 14.98
CA PHE A 23 -15.70 -30.83 15.52
C PHE A 23 -15.34 -29.49 14.88
N CYS A 24 -14.42 -29.47 13.91
CA CYS A 24 -13.97 -28.26 13.22
C CYS A 24 -14.05 -28.45 11.69
N PRO A 25 -15.26 -28.33 11.10
CA PRO A 25 -15.45 -28.62 9.67
C PRO A 25 -14.55 -27.76 8.79
N ASP A 26 -13.86 -28.39 7.83
CA ASP A 26 -12.93 -27.72 6.91
C ASP A 26 -13.56 -26.52 6.17
N ALA A 27 -14.87 -26.57 5.93
CA ALA A 27 -15.62 -25.46 5.31
C ALA A 27 -15.62 -24.19 6.18
N GLU A 28 -15.66 -24.33 7.50
CA GLU A 28 -15.60 -23.22 8.46
C GLU A 28 -14.16 -22.70 8.61
N LEU A 29 -13.17 -23.60 8.54
CA LEU A 29 -11.74 -23.27 8.62
C LEU A 29 -11.22 -22.61 7.33
N ALA A 30 -11.67 -23.07 6.16
CA ALA A 30 -11.29 -22.53 4.86
C ALA A 30 -11.83 -21.12 4.63
N ALA A 31 -12.97 -20.78 5.24
CA ALA A 31 -13.46 -19.40 5.32
C ALA A 31 -12.53 -18.49 6.14
N TYR A 32 -11.73 -19.05 7.05
CA TYR A 32 -10.74 -18.33 7.85
C TYR A 32 -9.41 -18.11 7.10
N SER A 33 -9.01 -19.08 6.27
CA SER A 33 -7.75 -19.04 5.52
C SER A 33 -7.77 -18.12 4.29
N ARG A 34 -8.92 -17.93 3.64
CA ARG A 34 -9.05 -17.20 2.36
C ARG A 34 -9.39 -15.72 2.48
N ARG A 35 -9.77 -15.24 3.66
CA ARG A 35 -9.92 -13.80 3.90
C ARG A 35 -8.54 -13.19 3.91
N SER A 36 -8.33 -12.12 3.12
CA SER A 36 -7.18 -11.27 3.37
C SER A 36 -7.19 -10.91 4.87
N ARG A 37 -6.03 -10.75 5.51
CA ARG A 37 -5.96 -10.39 6.95
C ARG A 37 -6.82 -9.15 7.30
N LYS A 38 -7.25 -8.39 6.29
CA LYS A 38 -8.13 -7.22 6.34
C LYS A 38 -9.63 -7.55 6.46
N GLU A 39 -10.08 -8.75 6.07
CA GLU A 39 -11.50 -9.15 6.03
C GLU A 39 -11.93 -10.09 7.17
N VAL A 40 -11.04 -10.39 8.12
CA VAL A 40 -11.45 -11.08 9.35
C VAL A 40 -12.13 -10.06 10.26
N GLY A 41 -13.38 -9.72 9.92
CA GLY A 41 -14.33 -8.94 10.72
C GLY A 41 -14.76 -9.69 11.98
N GLY A 42 -13.79 -10.11 12.78
CA GLY A 42 -13.93 -10.81 14.05
C GLY A 42 -12.78 -10.54 15.03
N LEU A 43 -11.75 -9.76 14.64
CA LEU A 43 -10.82 -9.19 15.62
C LEU A 43 -11.50 -8.01 16.30
N GLY A 44 -11.56 -8.04 17.64
CA GLY A 44 -12.34 -7.09 18.44
C GLY A 44 -12.06 -5.62 18.13
N ARG A 45 -13.01 -4.75 18.49
CA ARG A 45 -13.01 -3.28 18.29
C ARG A 45 -11.64 -2.62 18.42
N ASN A 46 -10.82 -3.02 19.40
CA ASN A 46 -9.46 -2.52 19.60
C ASN A 46 -8.57 -2.68 18.36
N VAL A 47 -8.57 -3.88 17.79
CA VAL A 47 -7.76 -4.22 16.62
C VAL A 47 -8.22 -3.41 15.42
N THR A 48 -9.54 -3.25 15.24
CA THR A 48 -10.10 -2.41 14.18
C THR A 48 -9.57 -0.98 14.27
N VAL A 49 -9.57 -0.36 15.46
CA VAL A 49 -8.97 0.97 15.65
C VAL A 49 -7.47 0.95 15.32
N PHE A 50 -6.74 -0.04 15.83
CA PHE A 50 -5.30 -0.15 15.60
C PHE A 50 -4.95 -0.28 14.11
N ASP A 51 -5.61 -1.18 13.38
CA ASP A 51 -5.36 -1.44 11.97
C ASP A 51 -5.72 -0.24 11.09
N ASN A 52 -6.84 0.42 11.38
CA ASN A 52 -7.25 1.62 10.66
C ASN A 52 -6.26 2.76 10.85
N VAL A 53 -5.84 3.02 12.10
CA VAL A 53 -4.99 4.17 12.41
C VAL A 53 -3.52 3.93 12.03
N ARG A 54 -2.99 2.71 12.20
CA ARG A 54 -1.57 2.44 11.90
C ARG A 54 -1.23 2.63 10.43
N GLU A 55 -2.13 2.25 9.52
CA GLU A 55 -1.90 2.38 8.07
C GLU A 55 -1.78 3.86 7.67
N TRP A 56 -2.69 4.71 8.17
CA TRP A 56 -2.60 6.17 8.02
C TRP A 56 -1.31 6.71 8.64
N ALA A 57 -0.99 6.29 9.87
CA ALA A 57 0.12 6.78 10.65
C ALA A 57 1.49 6.62 9.97
N TYR A 58 1.70 5.49 9.26
CA TYR A 58 2.96 5.22 8.54
C TYR A 58 3.31 6.30 7.50
N SER A 59 2.30 6.93 6.91
CA SER A 59 2.49 8.03 5.97
C SER A 59 2.43 9.41 6.62
N ALA A 60 1.53 9.59 7.60
CA ALA A 60 1.23 10.88 8.21
C ALA A 60 2.37 11.41 9.09
N VAL A 61 3.14 10.53 9.74
CA VAL A 61 4.26 10.92 10.63
C VAL A 61 5.26 11.89 9.97
N ARG A 62 5.38 11.84 8.65
CA ARG A 62 6.29 12.70 7.87
C ARG A 62 5.99 14.19 8.03
N GLU A 63 4.73 14.56 8.26
CA GLU A 63 4.30 15.95 8.48
C GLU A 63 4.72 16.48 9.87
N PHE A 64 5.15 15.57 10.75
CA PHE A 64 5.47 15.88 12.15
C PHE A 64 6.97 15.82 12.45
N TRP A 65 7.83 15.52 11.48
CA TRP A 65 9.29 15.57 11.62
C TRP A 65 9.80 17.01 11.74
N ARG A 66 9.63 17.61 12.91
CA ARG A 66 10.11 18.94 13.28
C ARG A 66 10.61 18.93 14.73
N PRO A 67 11.43 19.91 15.15
CA PRO A 67 11.81 20.06 16.56
C PRO A 67 10.58 20.07 17.46
N ASN A 68 10.59 19.28 18.54
CA ASN A 68 9.46 19.09 19.45
C ASN A 68 8.15 18.62 18.77
N GLY A 69 8.25 17.94 17.61
CA GLY A 69 7.09 17.46 16.86
C GLY A 69 6.36 16.28 17.47
N TYR A 70 6.95 15.59 18.46
CA TYR A 70 6.37 14.38 19.05
C TYR A 70 5.04 14.63 19.77
N GLU A 71 4.91 15.73 20.50
CA GLU A 71 3.66 16.04 21.22
C GLU A 71 2.51 16.24 20.23
N ALA A 72 2.72 17.04 19.20
CA ALA A 72 1.74 17.25 18.14
C ALA A 72 1.44 15.95 17.36
N TRP A 73 2.44 15.08 17.19
CA TRP A 73 2.24 13.76 16.60
C TRP A 73 1.37 12.86 17.48
N ALA A 74 1.67 12.79 18.78
CA ALA A 74 0.92 12.00 19.75
C ALA A 74 -0.54 12.47 19.84
N ASP A 75 -0.78 13.78 19.82
CA ASP A 75 -2.13 14.34 19.77
C ASP A 75 -2.85 14.02 18.45
N ALA A 76 -2.18 14.11 17.31
CA ALA A 76 -2.78 13.74 16.02
C ALA A 76 -3.17 12.26 15.96
N VAL A 77 -2.32 11.36 16.47
CA VAL A 77 -2.63 9.92 16.56
C VAL A 77 -3.78 9.65 17.51
N ARG A 78 -3.83 10.37 18.65
CA ARG A 78 -4.95 10.28 19.60
C ARG A 78 -6.27 10.70 18.96
N ALA A 79 -6.30 11.85 18.27
CA ALA A 79 -7.48 12.32 17.55
C ALA A 79 -7.92 11.33 16.45
N ALA A 80 -6.96 10.73 15.73
CA ALA A 80 -7.25 9.70 14.74
C ALA A 80 -7.88 8.43 15.38
N CYS A 81 -7.38 7.99 16.54
CA CYS A 81 -7.97 6.87 17.28
C CYS A 81 -9.36 7.19 17.84
N GLU A 82 -9.57 8.41 18.35
CA GLU A 82 -10.87 8.88 18.83
C GLU A 82 -11.89 8.90 17.67
N SER A 83 -11.49 9.39 16.50
CA SER A 83 -12.31 9.38 15.28
C SER A 83 -12.63 7.96 14.79
N ALA A 84 -11.65 7.06 14.83
CA ALA A 84 -11.83 5.65 14.46
C ALA A 84 -12.69 4.85 15.46
N ASN A 85 -12.94 5.39 16.66
CA ASN A 85 -13.74 4.76 17.71
C ASN A 85 -15.25 4.97 17.54
N ALA A 86 -15.74 4.98 16.29
CA ALA A 86 -17.13 5.23 15.94
C ALA A 86 -17.95 3.94 15.83
N PHE A 87 -17.93 3.10 16.89
CA PHE A 87 -18.64 1.81 16.89
C PHE A 87 -20.12 1.99 17.25
N GLY A 88 -20.99 1.40 16.43
CA GLY A 88 -22.45 1.38 16.64
C GLY A 88 -22.86 0.54 17.85
N ARG A 89 -24.12 0.66 18.28
CA ARG A 89 -24.66 -0.13 19.41
C ARG A 89 -24.61 -1.64 19.15
N GLU A 90 -24.92 -2.07 17.91
CA GLU A 90 -24.80 -3.47 17.47
C GLU A 90 -23.38 -4.04 17.56
N GLN A 91 -22.36 -3.17 17.60
CA GLN A 91 -20.94 -3.53 17.69
C GLN A 91 -20.42 -3.44 19.14
N GLY A 92 -21.29 -3.19 20.12
CA GLY A 92 -20.93 -3.03 21.54
C GLY A 92 -20.59 -1.60 21.96
N GLY A 93 -20.81 -0.61 21.10
CA GLY A 93 -20.54 0.80 21.35
C GLY A 93 -19.04 1.16 21.35
N PRO A 94 -18.71 2.47 21.48
CA PRO A 94 -17.34 2.96 21.50
C PRO A 94 -16.51 2.31 22.61
N LEU A 95 -15.22 2.09 22.33
CA LEU A 95 -14.25 1.68 23.33
C LEU A 95 -14.09 2.74 24.43
N PRO A 96 -13.76 2.34 25.67
CA PRO A 96 -13.44 3.27 26.74
C PRO A 96 -12.26 4.18 26.42
N VAL A 97 -12.26 5.39 26.97
CA VAL A 97 -11.21 6.41 26.76
C VAL A 97 -9.82 5.89 27.14
N SER A 98 -9.71 5.11 28.22
CA SER A 98 -8.44 4.51 28.66
C SER A 98 -7.83 3.59 27.62
N GLU A 99 -8.68 2.80 26.96
CA GLU A 99 -8.28 1.84 25.92
C GLU A 99 -7.81 2.57 24.67
N ILE A 100 -8.57 3.58 24.22
CA ILE A 100 -8.17 4.44 23.09
C ILE A 100 -6.86 5.16 23.37
N LYS A 101 -6.68 5.72 24.58
CA LYS A 101 -5.41 6.36 24.97
C LYS A 101 -4.24 5.38 24.93
N ALA A 102 -4.44 4.13 25.36
CA ALA A 102 -3.40 3.11 25.32
C ALA A 102 -3.03 2.74 23.86
N THR A 103 -4.03 2.51 23.01
CA THR A 103 -3.82 2.22 21.58
C THR A 103 -3.11 3.37 20.87
N ALA A 104 -3.57 4.61 21.07
CA ALA A 104 -2.96 5.80 20.49
C ALA A 104 -1.49 5.95 20.92
N LYS A 105 -1.21 5.78 22.21
CA LYS A 105 0.16 5.84 22.75
C LYS A 105 1.06 4.76 22.16
N SER A 106 0.53 3.54 21.96
CA SER A 106 1.27 2.44 21.33
C SER A 106 1.68 2.78 19.90
N ILE A 107 0.70 3.20 19.07
CA ILE A 107 0.95 3.60 17.67
C ILE A 107 1.93 4.77 17.61
N ALA A 108 1.67 5.84 18.38
CA ALA A 108 2.47 7.05 18.34
C ALA A 108 3.95 6.77 18.65
N ARG A 109 4.23 6.02 19.73
CA ARG A 109 5.59 5.66 20.14
C ARG A 109 6.28 4.78 19.11
N TRP A 110 5.61 3.73 18.65
CA TRP A 110 6.23 2.77 17.73
C TRP A 110 6.58 3.41 16.40
N VAL A 111 5.65 4.17 15.81
CA VAL A 111 5.87 4.85 14.54
C VAL A 111 6.95 5.91 14.68
N TRP A 112 6.90 6.76 15.71
CA TRP A 112 7.89 7.82 15.91
C TRP A 112 9.31 7.29 16.04
N ASN A 113 9.50 6.20 16.78
CA ASN A 113 10.83 5.62 17.00
C ASN A 113 11.38 4.90 15.76
N ARG A 114 10.51 4.43 14.84
CA ARG A 114 10.92 3.58 13.72
C ARG A 114 10.93 4.30 12.37
N PHE A 115 10.07 5.30 12.19
CA PHE A 115 9.92 6.04 10.94
C PHE A 115 10.71 7.34 11.00
N THR A 116 11.91 7.31 10.43
CA THR A 116 12.83 8.45 10.40
C THR A 116 12.99 9.00 8.99
N PRO A 117 13.37 10.29 8.83
CA PRO A 117 13.69 10.86 7.53
C PRO A 117 14.74 10.05 6.76
N ALA A 118 15.79 9.61 7.45
CA ALA A 118 16.85 8.80 6.87
C ALA A 118 16.33 7.42 6.41
N GLY A 119 15.54 6.73 7.24
CA GLY A 119 14.94 5.45 6.88
C GLY A 119 13.99 5.56 5.70
N PHE A 120 13.19 6.63 5.63
CA PHE A 120 12.32 6.89 4.49
C PHE A 120 13.12 7.14 3.20
N SER A 121 14.19 7.95 3.26
CA SER A 121 15.07 8.19 2.13
C SER A 121 15.68 6.88 1.59
N GLN A 122 16.15 5.99 2.47
CA GLN A 122 16.67 4.68 2.08
C GLN A 122 15.62 3.80 1.40
N VAL A 123 14.40 3.74 1.95
CA VAL A 123 13.29 2.99 1.34
C VAL A 123 12.94 3.54 -0.03
N GLN A 124 12.90 4.87 -0.19
CA GLN A 124 12.63 5.51 -1.49
C GLN A 124 13.75 5.27 -2.49
N ALA A 125 15.02 5.37 -2.08
CA ALA A 125 16.16 5.08 -2.94
C ALA A 125 16.14 3.63 -3.44
N HIS A 126 15.85 2.67 -2.55
CA HIS A 126 15.73 1.25 -2.93
C HIS A 126 14.58 1.03 -3.92
N ARG A 127 13.40 1.59 -3.65
CA ARG A 127 12.23 1.50 -4.54
C ARG A 127 12.50 2.16 -5.90
N GLY A 128 13.12 3.34 -5.89
CA GLY A 128 13.51 4.08 -7.08
C GLY A 128 14.55 3.32 -7.92
N ALA A 129 15.54 2.69 -7.29
CA ALA A 129 16.52 1.86 -8.00
C ALA A 129 15.86 0.63 -8.65
N LYS A 130 14.94 -0.04 -7.94
CA LYS A 130 14.18 -1.17 -8.50
C LYS A 130 13.32 -0.73 -9.69
N GLY A 131 12.58 0.36 -9.55
CA GLY A 131 11.76 0.94 -10.63
C GLY A 131 12.59 1.44 -11.81
N GLY A 132 13.76 2.02 -11.53
CA GLY A 132 14.72 2.50 -12.54
C GLY A 132 15.30 1.36 -13.39
N LYS A 133 15.56 0.19 -12.80
CA LYS A 133 16.01 -1.00 -13.54
C LYS A 133 14.96 -1.54 -14.50
N VAL A 134 13.68 -1.49 -14.11
CA VAL A 134 12.56 -1.99 -14.93
C VAL A 134 12.18 -0.96 -16.00
N SER A 135 12.21 0.33 -15.66
CA SER A 135 11.82 1.39 -16.59
C SER A 135 12.92 1.74 -17.59
N LYS A 136 12.64 1.66 -18.89
CA LYS A 136 13.55 2.18 -19.93
C LYS A 136 13.24 3.66 -20.18
N GLY A 137 14.08 4.56 -19.69
CA GLY A 137 13.96 6.02 -19.94
C GLY A 137 13.27 6.83 -18.84
N GLY A 138 13.37 6.41 -17.57
CA GLY A 138 12.84 7.19 -16.44
C GLY A 138 11.31 7.25 -16.38
N GLY A 139 10.64 6.20 -16.86
CA GLY A 139 9.16 6.16 -16.94
C GLY A 139 8.57 6.90 -18.15
N ARG A 140 9.39 7.55 -18.98
CA ARG A 140 8.91 8.15 -20.24
C ARG A 140 8.64 7.03 -21.25
N PRO A 141 7.42 6.88 -21.78
CA PRO A 141 7.15 5.88 -22.81
C PRO A 141 8.06 6.13 -24.02
N ARG A 142 8.92 5.15 -24.35
CA ARG A 142 9.86 5.24 -25.49
C ARG A 142 9.17 5.16 -26.85
N ASN A 143 7.92 4.69 -26.87
CA ASN A 143 7.05 4.64 -28.02
C ASN A 143 5.68 5.09 -27.55
N SER A 144 5.26 6.30 -27.91
CA SER A 144 3.87 6.72 -27.73
C SER A 144 2.94 6.12 -28.80
N GLY A 145 3.33 5.00 -29.45
CA GLY A 145 2.68 4.44 -30.66
C GLY A 145 2.82 5.30 -31.92
N ARG A 146 2.94 6.62 -31.75
CA ARG A 146 3.02 7.64 -32.79
C ARG A 146 4.11 7.43 -33.84
N ALA A 147 5.23 6.78 -33.48
CA ALA A 147 6.25 6.42 -34.46
C ALA A 147 5.76 5.32 -35.40
N ASP A 148 5.14 4.29 -34.86
CA ASP A 148 4.63 3.13 -35.62
C ASP A 148 3.42 3.55 -36.48
N GLU A 149 2.60 4.48 -35.99
CA GLU A 149 1.46 5.07 -36.72
C GLU A 149 1.89 5.92 -37.92
N LEU A 150 2.92 6.76 -37.77
CA LEU A 150 3.33 7.74 -38.80
C LEU A 150 4.39 7.19 -39.75
N LEU A 151 5.08 6.10 -39.40
CA LEU A 151 6.18 5.55 -40.21
C LEU A 151 5.77 5.19 -41.65
N PRO A 152 4.62 4.52 -41.91
CA PRO A 152 4.22 4.21 -43.29
C PRO A 152 4.07 5.47 -44.15
N GLU A 153 3.50 6.52 -43.57
CA GLU A 153 3.28 7.79 -44.27
C GLU A 153 4.58 8.57 -44.48
N VAL A 154 5.48 8.56 -43.49
CA VAL A 154 6.84 9.10 -43.63
C VAL A 154 7.58 8.41 -44.77
N LEU A 155 7.53 7.08 -44.89
CA LEU A 155 8.16 6.34 -45.97
C LEU A 155 7.54 6.68 -47.33
N ARG A 156 6.20 6.78 -47.40
CA ARG A 156 5.47 7.17 -48.62
C ARG A 156 5.92 8.54 -49.12
N LEU A 157 5.88 9.55 -48.25
CA LEU A 157 6.29 10.92 -48.59
C LEU A 157 7.78 10.99 -48.94
N LYS A 158 8.61 10.18 -48.28
CA LYS A 158 10.04 10.11 -48.60
C LYS A 158 10.30 9.51 -49.99
N ALA A 159 9.56 8.47 -50.37
CA ALA A 159 9.63 7.88 -51.70
C ALA A 159 9.15 8.84 -52.80
N MET A 160 8.21 9.73 -52.48
CA MET A 160 7.76 10.83 -53.37
C MET A 160 8.77 11.98 -53.50
N GLY A 161 9.90 11.93 -52.77
CA GLY A 161 10.99 12.91 -52.88
C GLY A 161 10.89 14.11 -51.93
N TYR A 162 9.92 14.15 -51.01
CA TYR A 162 9.78 15.24 -50.06
C TYR A 162 10.97 15.32 -49.08
N THR A 163 11.31 16.55 -48.66
CA THR A 163 12.37 16.76 -47.67
C THR A 163 11.86 16.39 -46.27
N ASN A 164 12.78 16.10 -45.34
CA ASN A 164 12.38 15.79 -43.96
C ASN A 164 11.69 16.98 -43.25
N ARG A 165 11.92 18.20 -43.74
CA ARG A 165 11.29 19.42 -43.22
C ARG A 165 9.84 19.50 -43.65
N ASP A 166 9.56 19.24 -44.93
CA ASP A 166 8.21 19.28 -45.49
C ASP A 166 7.34 18.17 -44.90
N ILE A 167 7.90 16.95 -44.76
CA ILE A 167 7.24 15.81 -44.10
C ILE A 167 6.90 16.14 -42.65
N ALA A 168 7.80 16.83 -41.95
CA ALA A 168 7.60 17.21 -40.55
C ALA A 168 6.49 18.25 -40.40
N GLU A 169 6.41 19.22 -41.30
CA GLU A 169 5.36 20.23 -41.34
C GLU A 169 3.99 19.59 -41.60
N ASP A 170 3.90 18.72 -42.59
CA ASP A 170 2.66 18.03 -42.98
C ASP A 170 2.12 17.12 -41.86
N LEU A 171 3.01 16.29 -41.28
CA LEU A 171 2.65 15.37 -40.20
C LEU A 171 2.62 16.01 -38.81
N LYS A 172 2.87 17.32 -38.71
CA LYS A 172 2.93 18.09 -37.46
C LYS A 172 3.85 17.45 -36.41
N ILE A 173 5.04 17.04 -36.85
CA ILE A 173 6.13 16.51 -36.03
C ILE A 173 7.41 17.30 -36.25
N SER A 174 8.49 16.99 -35.54
CA SER A 174 9.79 17.62 -35.79
C SER A 174 10.55 16.89 -36.90
N ALA A 175 11.37 17.61 -37.68
CA ALA A 175 12.25 17.00 -38.68
C ALA A 175 13.24 15.99 -38.06
N GLY A 176 13.60 16.19 -36.79
CA GLY A 176 14.38 15.23 -36.01
C GLY A 176 13.62 13.91 -35.76
N SER A 177 12.31 13.96 -35.51
CA SER A 177 11.47 12.75 -35.39
C SER A 177 11.40 11.99 -36.71
N VAL A 178 11.21 12.69 -37.84
CA VAL A 178 11.23 12.07 -39.19
C VAL A 178 12.56 11.32 -39.42
N SER A 179 13.69 11.97 -39.12
CA SER A 179 15.01 11.36 -39.23
C SER A 179 15.16 10.11 -38.35
N ASN A 180 14.70 10.19 -37.09
CA ASN A 180 14.76 9.07 -36.16
C ASN A 180 13.87 7.89 -36.59
N TYR A 181 12.71 8.16 -37.18
CA TYR A 181 11.81 7.12 -37.69
C TYR A 181 12.45 6.38 -38.88
N LEU A 182 13.01 7.13 -39.83
CA LEU A 182 13.75 6.57 -40.97
C LEU A 182 15.02 5.83 -40.54
N ARG A 183 15.68 6.24 -39.44
CA ARG A 183 16.85 5.51 -38.91
C ARG A 183 16.46 4.17 -38.31
N ARG A 184 15.37 4.13 -37.53
CA ARG A 184 14.86 2.91 -36.90
C ARG A 184 14.43 1.84 -37.89
N GLU A 185 13.96 2.21 -39.07
CA GLU A 185 13.54 1.26 -40.10
C GLU A 185 14.73 0.58 -40.82
N ARG A 186 15.90 1.21 -40.79
CA ARG A 186 17.14 0.67 -41.39
C ARG A 186 17.95 -0.22 -40.44
N GLU A 187 17.65 -0.18 -39.15
CA GLU A 187 18.28 -0.99 -38.08
C GLU A 187 17.53 -2.32 -37.91
#